data_AF-A0A1U8AHI0-F1
#
_entry.id   AF-A0A1U8AHI0-F1
#
_cell.length_a   1.000
_cell.length_b   1.000
_cell.length_c   1.000
_cell.angle_alpha   90.00
_cell.angle_beta   90.00
_cell.angle_gamma   90.00
#
_symmetry.space_group_name_H-M   'P 1'
#
loop_
_entity.id
_entity.type
_entity.pdbx_description
1 polymer ?
#
loop_
_entity_poly.entity_id
_entity_poly.type
_entity_poly.pdbx_seq_one_letter_code
_entity_poly.pdbx_strand_id
1 'polypeptide(L)'
;MGYIGSHGVAALHKYKYSGVDHSYVAKYVLQPFWSHCVNLFPLWMPPNMITLTGFMFLVISALLGYVYSPHLDSAPPRWVHFAHGMLLFLYQTFDAVDGKQARRTNSSSPLGELFDHGCDALACAFETLAFGSTAMCGRSSFWFWVIAAVPFYCATWEHFFTNTLILPAINGPTEGLLLIYVCHFFTAIVGAEWWVQHFGKSMPFLSWIPFVYEIPTYRVVLFLMTAFGVIPTVIFNVYNVYKVVQAKKGSMLLALAMLYPFAALLGGVLAWDYLSPSDIMGNYPHLVIVGTGLAFGFLVGRMILSHLCDEPKGLKTGMCMILYVVA
;
A
#
# COMPACT_ATOMS: atom_id res chain seq x y z
N MET A 1 -30.21 -14.31 2.83
CA MET A 1 -29.76 -13.40 1.74
C MET A 1 -28.26 -13.53 1.63
N GLY A 2 -27.72 -13.64 0.42
CA GLY A 2 -26.27 -13.70 0.21
C GLY A 2 -25.58 -12.39 0.57
N TYR A 3 -24.29 -12.46 0.84
CA TYR A 3 -23.45 -11.29 1.14
C TYR A 3 -23.44 -10.25 -0.01
N ILE A 4 -23.63 -10.71 -1.25
CA ILE A 4 -23.84 -9.86 -2.43
C ILE A 4 -25.31 -10.01 -2.87
N GLY A 5 -26.02 -8.89 -2.97
CA GLY A 5 -27.41 -8.85 -3.44
C GLY A 5 -27.54 -9.13 -4.94
N SER A 6 -28.77 -9.38 -5.41
CA SER A 6 -29.04 -9.66 -6.84
C SER A 6 -28.55 -8.55 -7.78
N HIS A 7 -28.64 -7.28 -7.35
CA HIS A 7 -28.08 -6.15 -8.08
C HIS A 7 -26.56 -6.25 -8.26
N GLY A 8 -25.82 -6.52 -7.17
CA GLY A 8 -24.37 -6.65 -7.20
C GLY A 8 -23.92 -7.82 -8.08
N VAL A 9 -24.62 -8.96 -8.04
CA VAL A 9 -24.34 -10.10 -8.93
C VAL A 9 -24.50 -9.70 -10.41
N ALA A 10 -25.56 -8.96 -10.74
CA ALA A 10 -25.77 -8.47 -12.10
C ALA A 10 -24.71 -7.43 -12.53
N ALA A 11 -24.23 -6.60 -11.61
CA ALA A 11 -23.17 -5.64 -11.84
C ALA A 11 -21.83 -6.34 -12.13
N LEU A 12 -21.48 -7.37 -11.36
CA LEU A 12 -20.25 -8.16 -11.54
C LEU A 12 -20.15 -8.77 -12.94
N HIS A 13 -21.26 -9.26 -13.51
CA HIS A 13 -21.27 -9.79 -14.87
C HIS A 13 -21.03 -8.73 -15.96
N LYS A 14 -21.32 -7.46 -15.67
CA LYS A 14 -21.11 -6.33 -16.59
C LYS A 14 -19.76 -5.64 -16.38
N TYR A 15 -19.12 -5.88 -15.25
CA TYR A 15 -17.90 -5.22 -14.85
C TYR A 15 -16.76 -5.49 -15.85
N LYS A 16 -16.04 -4.43 -16.20
CA LYS A 16 -14.82 -4.48 -17.01
C LYS A 16 -13.78 -3.61 -16.38
N TYR A 17 -12.63 -4.21 -16.07
CA TYR A 17 -11.49 -3.50 -15.51
C TYR A 17 -11.02 -2.38 -16.46
N SER A 18 -10.68 -1.24 -15.89
CA SER A 18 -10.07 -0.10 -16.58
C SER A 18 -8.94 0.45 -15.72
N GLY A 19 -7.73 0.49 -16.28
CA GLY A 19 -6.55 1.02 -15.61
C GLY A 19 -5.69 1.79 -16.61
N VAL A 20 -5.13 2.90 -16.17
CA VAL A 20 -4.20 3.73 -16.94
C VAL A 20 -2.95 3.96 -16.10
N ASP A 21 -1.80 3.59 -16.66
CA ASP A 21 -0.50 3.76 -16.03
C ASP A 21 0.34 4.80 -16.80
N HIS A 22 0.64 5.91 -16.12
CA HIS A 22 1.46 7.00 -16.65
C HIS A 22 2.94 6.91 -16.21
N SER A 23 3.34 5.87 -15.47
CA SER A 23 4.71 5.69 -15.03
C SER A 23 5.68 5.50 -16.20
N TYR A 24 6.74 6.31 -16.21
CA TYR A 24 7.83 6.16 -17.16
C TYR A 24 8.69 4.92 -16.86
N VAL A 25 8.89 4.61 -15.58
CA VAL A 25 9.67 3.45 -15.14
C VAL A 25 8.93 2.16 -15.51
N ALA A 26 7.63 2.10 -15.25
CA ALA A 26 6.79 1.00 -15.71
C ALA A 26 6.92 0.86 -17.22
N LYS A 27 6.60 1.93 -17.97
CA LYS A 27 6.55 1.88 -19.44
C LYS A 27 7.85 1.42 -20.09
N TYR A 28 9.00 1.95 -19.66
CA TYR A 28 10.26 1.75 -20.38
C TYR A 28 11.17 0.67 -19.77
N VAL A 29 10.99 0.31 -18.50
CA VAL A 29 11.88 -0.63 -17.80
C VAL A 29 11.13 -1.89 -17.36
N LEU A 30 10.10 -1.72 -16.53
CA LEU A 30 9.49 -2.86 -15.84
C LEU A 30 8.46 -3.60 -16.71
N GLN A 31 7.69 -2.91 -17.54
CA GLN A 31 6.72 -3.54 -18.44
C GLN A 31 7.39 -4.48 -19.45
N PRO A 32 8.51 -4.12 -20.12
CA PRO A 32 9.27 -5.07 -20.94
C PRO A 32 9.75 -6.29 -20.14
N PHE A 33 10.31 -6.07 -18.94
CA PHE A 33 10.79 -7.13 -18.06
C PHE A 33 9.66 -8.09 -17.64
N TRP A 34 8.54 -7.58 -17.14
CA TRP A 34 7.39 -8.37 -16.73
C TRP A 34 6.73 -9.11 -17.91
N SER A 35 6.76 -8.52 -19.11
CA SER A 35 6.26 -9.16 -20.33
C SER A 35 7.14 -10.33 -20.79
N HIS A 36 8.41 -10.34 -20.40
CA HIS A 36 9.25 -11.53 -20.53
C HIS A 36 8.92 -12.55 -19.44
N CYS A 37 8.83 -12.09 -18.18
CA CYS A 37 8.60 -12.93 -17.01
C CYS A 37 7.30 -13.74 -17.08
N VAL A 38 6.21 -13.19 -17.63
CA VAL A 38 4.94 -13.93 -17.77
C VAL A 38 5.10 -15.25 -18.53
N ASN A 39 6.08 -15.37 -19.43
CA ASN A 39 6.33 -16.60 -20.19
C ASN A 39 7.01 -17.70 -19.36
N LEU A 40 7.59 -17.35 -18.20
CA LEU A 40 8.14 -18.31 -17.24
C LEU A 40 7.02 -19.05 -16.48
N PHE A 41 5.81 -18.48 -16.45
CA PHE A 41 4.67 -19.08 -15.77
C PHE A 41 3.91 -20.02 -16.72
N PRO A 42 3.61 -21.26 -16.28
CA PRO A 42 2.90 -22.21 -17.10
C PRO A 42 1.43 -21.80 -17.28
N LEU A 43 0.83 -22.15 -18.42
CA LEU A 43 -0.56 -21.74 -18.75
C LEU A 43 -1.63 -22.32 -17.81
N TRP A 44 -1.31 -23.39 -17.07
CA TRP A 44 -2.24 -23.98 -16.09
C TRP A 44 -2.28 -23.22 -14.77
N MET A 45 -1.27 -22.37 -14.48
CA MET A 45 -1.19 -21.63 -13.23
C MET A 45 -2.19 -20.46 -13.24
N PRO A 46 -3.20 -20.47 -12.34
CA PRO A 46 -4.19 -19.40 -12.28
C PRO A 46 -3.55 -18.07 -11.82
N PRO A 47 -4.01 -16.91 -12.33
CA PRO A 47 -3.51 -15.59 -11.91
C PRO A 47 -3.54 -15.39 -10.39
N ASN A 48 -4.66 -15.71 -9.72
CA ASN A 48 -4.78 -15.55 -8.27
C ASN A 48 -3.76 -16.40 -7.49
N MET A 49 -3.26 -17.51 -8.06
CA MET A 49 -2.19 -18.28 -7.43
C MET A 49 -0.85 -17.55 -7.53
N ILE A 50 -0.61 -16.82 -8.62
CA ILE A 50 0.56 -15.94 -8.79
C ILE A 50 0.47 -14.81 -7.76
N THR A 51 -0.66 -14.10 -7.67
CA THR A 51 -0.93 -13.07 -6.66
C THR A 51 -0.63 -13.58 -5.24
N LEU A 52 -1.21 -14.73 -4.86
CA LEU A 52 -1.02 -15.31 -3.53
C LEU A 52 0.45 -15.68 -3.28
N THR A 53 1.13 -16.24 -4.27
CA THR A 53 2.56 -16.58 -4.14
C THR A 53 3.40 -15.33 -3.94
N GLY A 54 3.13 -14.27 -4.70
CA GLY A 54 3.75 -12.96 -4.54
C GLY A 54 3.54 -12.41 -3.13
N PHE A 55 2.29 -12.43 -2.66
CA PHE A 55 1.93 -11.98 -1.31
C PHE A 55 2.65 -12.75 -0.21
N MET A 56 2.87 -14.07 -0.37
CA MET A 56 3.62 -14.87 0.59
C MET A 56 5.08 -14.43 0.74
N PHE A 57 5.69 -13.81 -0.28
CA PHE A 57 7.02 -13.22 -0.13
C PHE A 57 7.03 -12.07 0.88
N LEU A 58 5.98 -11.25 0.92
CA LEU A 58 5.84 -10.17 1.90
C LEU A 58 5.60 -10.72 3.31
N VAL A 59 4.81 -11.79 3.44
CA VAL A 59 4.61 -12.46 4.73
C VAL A 59 5.94 -13.01 5.27
N ILE A 60 6.71 -13.71 4.42
CA ILE A 60 8.04 -14.22 4.79
C ILE A 60 8.97 -13.05 5.16
N SER A 61 8.96 -11.96 4.39
CA SER A 61 9.75 -10.76 4.66
C SER A 61 9.41 -10.17 6.04
N ALA A 62 8.13 -9.97 6.35
CA ALA A 62 7.70 -9.48 7.66
C ALA A 62 8.06 -10.43 8.82
N LEU A 63 7.99 -11.75 8.61
CA LEU A 63 8.41 -12.74 9.60
C LEU A 63 9.92 -12.68 9.87
N LEU A 64 10.75 -12.47 8.84
CA LEU A 64 12.18 -12.22 9.03
C LEU A 64 12.41 -10.97 9.88
N GLY A 65 11.68 -9.89 9.60
CA GLY A 65 11.73 -8.66 10.40
C GLY A 65 11.33 -8.90 11.85
N TYR A 66 10.28 -9.69 12.11
CA TYR A 66 9.87 -10.07 13.47
C TYR A 66 10.91 -10.90 14.21
N VAL A 67 11.54 -11.87 13.55
CA VAL A 67 12.55 -12.75 14.16
C VAL A 67 13.83 -12.00 14.50
N TYR A 68 14.30 -11.13 13.60
CA TYR A 68 15.60 -10.46 13.74
C TYR A 68 15.54 -9.06 14.32
N SER A 69 14.37 -8.41 14.32
CA SER A 69 14.16 -7.08 14.90
C SER A 69 12.75 -6.99 15.53
N PRO A 70 12.50 -7.65 16.68
CA PRO A 70 11.16 -7.81 17.26
C PRO A 70 10.47 -6.48 17.63
N HIS A 71 11.25 -5.43 17.88
CA HIS A 71 10.75 -4.08 18.17
C HIS A 71 11.03 -3.08 17.03
N LEU A 72 11.55 -3.55 15.89
CA LEU A 72 11.94 -2.73 14.72
C LEU A 72 13.00 -1.66 15.02
N ASP A 73 13.70 -1.74 16.14
CA ASP A 73 14.63 -0.73 16.68
C ASP A 73 16.06 -1.27 16.86
N SER A 74 16.29 -2.51 16.47
CA SER A 74 17.58 -3.21 16.50
C SER A 74 18.01 -3.60 15.09
N ALA A 75 19.30 -3.49 14.82
CA ALA A 75 19.87 -3.78 13.51
C ALA A 75 19.82 -5.29 13.25
N PRO A 76 19.05 -5.77 12.27
CA PRO A 76 19.08 -7.18 11.90
C PRO A 76 20.39 -7.50 11.15
N PRO A 77 20.77 -8.79 11.02
CA PRO A 77 21.89 -9.18 10.19
C PRO A 77 21.73 -8.67 8.75
N ARG A 78 22.83 -8.27 8.13
CA ARG A 78 22.80 -7.57 6.83
C ARG A 78 22.15 -8.34 5.69
N TRP A 79 22.21 -9.67 5.74
CA TRP A 79 21.54 -10.52 4.76
C TRP A 79 20.01 -10.42 4.84
N VAL A 80 19.44 -10.05 6.00
CA VAL A 80 17.99 -9.85 6.18
C VAL A 80 17.51 -8.66 5.34
N HIS A 81 18.28 -7.56 5.29
CA HIS A 81 17.97 -6.45 4.39
C HIS A 81 18.02 -6.88 2.92
N PHE A 82 19.02 -7.67 2.53
CA PHE A 82 19.09 -8.21 1.17
C PHE A 82 17.88 -9.10 0.86
N ALA A 83 17.46 -9.94 1.82
CA ALA A 83 16.28 -10.78 1.69
C ALA A 83 15.01 -9.94 1.55
N HIS A 84 14.81 -8.88 2.35
CA HIS A 84 13.69 -7.95 2.21
C HIS A 84 13.62 -7.35 0.80
N GLY A 85 14.76 -6.87 0.28
CA GLY A 85 14.84 -6.30 -1.06
C GLY A 85 14.49 -7.32 -2.15
N MET A 86 15.01 -8.54 -2.04
CA MET A 86 14.72 -9.62 -3.01
C MET A 86 13.26 -10.05 -2.96
N LEU A 87 12.70 -10.24 -1.76
CA LEU A 87 11.30 -10.66 -1.57
C LEU A 87 10.32 -9.59 -2.07
N LEU A 88 10.60 -8.31 -1.84
CA LEU A 88 9.76 -7.22 -2.35
C LEU A 88 9.86 -7.10 -3.89
N PHE A 89 11.06 -7.24 -4.46
CA PHE A 89 11.25 -7.28 -5.91
C PHE A 89 10.45 -8.44 -6.55
N LEU A 90 10.48 -9.62 -5.92
CA LEU A 90 9.70 -10.77 -6.37
C LEU A 90 8.20 -10.52 -6.22
N TYR A 91 7.74 -9.94 -5.11
CA TYR A 91 6.34 -9.55 -4.94
C TYR A 91 5.87 -8.62 -6.07
N GLN A 92 6.58 -7.51 -6.32
CA GLN A 92 6.22 -6.56 -7.39
C GLN A 92 6.21 -7.25 -8.77
N THR A 93 7.11 -8.21 -8.99
CA THR A 93 7.15 -8.98 -10.24
C THR A 93 5.94 -9.90 -10.38
N PHE A 94 5.55 -10.59 -9.32
CA PHE A 94 4.43 -11.54 -9.34
C PHE A 94 3.10 -10.82 -9.49
N ASP A 95 2.92 -9.73 -8.74
CA ASP A 95 1.83 -8.76 -8.85
C ASP A 95 1.62 -8.33 -10.31
N ALA A 96 2.63 -7.71 -10.93
CA ALA A 96 2.51 -7.25 -12.31
C ALA A 96 2.30 -8.37 -13.35
N VAL A 97 2.74 -9.60 -13.04
CA VAL A 97 2.61 -10.76 -13.92
C VAL A 97 1.21 -11.37 -13.85
N ASP A 98 0.49 -11.30 -12.73
CA ASP A 98 -0.81 -11.95 -12.61
C ASP A 98 -1.84 -11.41 -13.62
N GLY A 99 -1.89 -10.10 -13.85
CA GLY A 99 -2.81 -9.48 -14.78
C GLY A 99 -2.40 -9.77 -16.21
N LYS A 100 -1.09 -9.90 -16.47
CA LYS A 100 -0.57 -10.34 -17.77
C LYS A 100 -0.95 -11.78 -18.04
N GLN A 101 -0.83 -12.65 -17.04
CA GLN A 101 -1.25 -14.03 -17.11
C GLN A 101 -2.76 -14.10 -17.35
N ALA A 102 -3.57 -13.34 -16.61
CA ALA A 102 -5.03 -13.30 -16.75
C ALA A 102 -5.46 -12.93 -18.18
N ARG A 103 -4.77 -11.98 -18.82
CA ARG A 103 -4.99 -11.64 -20.23
C ARG A 103 -4.53 -12.76 -21.17
N ARG A 104 -3.37 -13.38 -20.89
CA ARG A 104 -2.79 -14.48 -21.68
C ARG A 104 -3.66 -15.74 -21.65
N THR A 105 -4.32 -16.03 -20.54
CA THR A 105 -5.19 -17.20 -20.34
C THR A 105 -6.68 -16.89 -20.50
N ASN A 106 -7.04 -15.64 -20.86
CA ASN A 106 -8.41 -15.16 -20.98
C ASN A 106 -9.25 -15.44 -19.72
N SER A 107 -8.64 -15.23 -18.55
CA SER A 107 -9.22 -15.51 -17.22
C SER A 107 -9.31 -14.26 -16.33
N SER A 108 -9.31 -13.07 -16.92
CA SER A 108 -9.58 -11.81 -16.20
C SER A 108 -10.99 -11.83 -15.59
N SER A 109 -11.11 -11.45 -14.32
CA SER A 109 -12.39 -11.47 -13.61
C SER A 109 -12.45 -10.41 -12.49
N PRO A 110 -13.66 -9.97 -12.08
CA PRO A 110 -13.82 -9.09 -10.92
C PRO A 110 -13.27 -9.70 -9.62
N LEU A 111 -13.34 -11.03 -9.48
CA LEU A 111 -12.76 -11.74 -8.33
C LEU A 111 -11.24 -11.65 -8.33
N GLY A 112 -10.61 -11.77 -9.51
CA GLY A 112 -9.16 -11.61 -9.67
C GLY A 112 -8.72 -10.23 -9.19
N GLU A 113 -9.39 -9.17 -9.65
CA GLU A 113 -9.10 -7.80 -9.23
C GLU A 113 -9.33 -7.57 -7.72
N LEU A 114 -10.45 -8.08 -7.17
CA LEU A 114 -10.70 -7.97 -5.73
C LEU A 114 -9.61 -8.65 -4.91
N PHE A 115 -9.12 -9.79 -5.38
CA PHE A 115 -8.08 -10.56 -4.69
C PHE A 115 -6.72 -9.87 -4.78
N ASP A 116 -6.35 -9.42 -5.98
CA ASP A 116 -5.12 -8.69 -6.29
C ASP A 116 -4.97 -7.41 -5.47
N HIS A 117 -5.86 -6.44 -5.69
CA HIS A 117 -5.85 -5.19 -4.95
C HIS A 117 -6.07 -5.39 -3.43
N GLY A 118 -6.74 -6.48 -3.03
CA GLY A 118 -6.88 -6.86 -1.62
C GLY A 118 -5.55 -7.28 -1.00
N CYS A 119 -4.74 -8.05 -1.73
CA CYS A 119 -3.37 -8.37 -1.34
C CYS A 119 -2.50 -7.12 -1.28
N ASP A 120 -2.61 -6.19 -2.22
CA ASP A 120 -1.87 -4.91 -2.20
C ASP A 120 -2.20 -4.03 -1.00
N ALA A 121 -3.47 -4.04 -0.58
CA ALA A 121 -3.89 -3.33 0.62
C ALA A 121 -3.17 -3.87 1.87
N LEU A 122 -3.04 -5.19 1.97
CA LEU A 122 -2.33 -5.85 3.05
C LEU A 122 -0.81 -5.68 2.92
N ALA A 123 -0.28 -5.63 1.70
CA ALA A 123 1.13 -5.40 1.41
C ALA A 123 1.64 -4.11 2.06
N CYS A 124 0.82 -3.07 2.14
CA CYS A 124 1.15 -1.84 2.86
C CYS A 124 1.64 -2.10 4.31
N ALA A 125 1.03 -3.06 5.02
CA ALA A 125 1.41 -3.40 6.39
C ALA A 125 2.65 -4.30 6.44
N PHE A 126 2.64 -5.40 5.68
CA PHE A 126 3.76 -6.36 5.69
C PHE A 126 5.07 -5.72 5.21
N GLU A 127 5.01 -4.90 4.16
CA GLU A 127 6.19 -4.20 3.67
C GLU A 127 6.66 -3.10 4.64
N THR A 128 5.74 -2.45 5.36
CA THR A 128 6.16 -1.52 6.42
C THR A 128 6.95 -2.22 7.52
N LEU A 129 6.63 -3.46 7.87
CA LEU A 129 7.41 -4.21 8.87
C LEU A 129 8.83 -4.50 8.38
N ALA A 130 8.96 -4.92 7.12
CA ALA A 130 10.26 -5.14 6.50
C ALA A 130 11.06 -3.83 6.45
N PHE A 131 10.45 -2.74 5.99
CA PHE A 131 11.11 -1.44 5.92
C PHE A 131 11.43 -0.85 7.29
N GLY A 132 10.54 -1.01 8.28
CA GLY A 132 10.78 -0.61 9.66
C GLY A 132 11.98 -1.32 10.27
N SER A 133 12.13 -2.62 9.99
CA SER A 133 13.31 -3.41 10.39
C SER A 133 14.57 -2.93 9.67
N THR A 134 14.48 -2.59 8.38
CA THR A 134 15.59 -2.02 7.62
C THR A 134 16.01 -0.64 8.11
N ALA A 135 15.05 0.24 8.40
CA ALA A 135 15.28 1.59 8.85
C ALA A 135 15.60 1.69 10.36
N MET A 136 15.44 0.59 11.10
CA MET A 136 15.65 0.51 12.55
C MET A 136 14.91 1.63 13.30
N CYS A 137 13.67 1.92 12.88
CA CYS A 137 12.95 3.13 13.29
C CYS A 137 11.88 2.89 14.37
N GLY A 138 11.78 1.66 14.89
CA GLY A 138 10.96 1.28 16.03
C GLY A 138 9.50 1.69 15.84
N ARG A 139 8.93 2.38 16.83
CA ARG A 139 7.57 2.94 16.78
C ARG A 139 7.32 3.84 15.56
N SER A 140 8.36 4.47 15.00
CA SER A 140 8.19 5.34 13.82
C SER A 140 7.84 4.56 12.56
N SER A 141 8.00 3.24 12.56
CA SER A 141 7.52 2.35 11.49
C SER A 141 6.03 2.55 11.22
N PHE A 142 5.23 2.85 12.24
CA PHE A 142 3.80 3.14 12.07
C PHE A 142 3.55 4.31 11.09
N TRP A 143 4.41 5.34 11.10
CA TRP A 143 4.26 6.47 10.17
C TRP A 143 4.64 6.10 8.74
N PHE A 144 5.54 5.14 8.54
CA PHE A 144 5.79 4.55 7.22
C PHE A 144 4.56 3.80 6.70
N TRP A 145 3.84 3.10 7.58
CA TRP A 145 2.56 2.49 7.22
C TRP A 145 1.53 3.57 6.84
N VAL A 146 1.43 4.67 7.60
CA VAL A 146 0.51 5.78 7.28
C VAL A 146 0.79 6.36 5.89
N ILE A 147 2.06 6.62 5.54
CA ILE A 147 2.39 7.20 4.23
C ILE A 147 2.21 6.21 3.06
N ALA A 148 2.10 4.90 3.33
CA ALA A 148 1.68 3.91 2.34
C ALA A 148 0.15 3.81 2.25
N ALA A 149 -0.53 3.70 3.39
CA ALA A 149 -1.97 3.46 3.48
C ALA A 149 -2.82 4.65 3.01
N VAL A 150 -2.43 5.89 3.34
CA VAL A 150 -3.17 7.10 2.94
C VAL A 150 -3.30 7.24 1.43
N PRO A 151 -2.21 7.27 0.63
CA PRO A 151 -2.33 7.39 -0.81
C PRO A 151 -3.03 6.17 -1.43
N PHE A 152 -2.81 4.96 -0.89
CA PHE A 152 -3.49 3.75 -1.36
C PHE A 152 -5.02 3.84 -1.20
N TYR A 153 -5.49 4.25 -0.02
CA TYR A 153 -6.92 4.43 0.25
C TYR A 153 -7.52 5.51 -0.64
N CYS A 154 -6.81 6.63 -0.82
CA CYS A 154 -7.26 7.70 -1.70
C CYS A 154 -7.30 7.28 -3.18
N ALA A 155 -6.36 6.45 -3.65
CA ALA A 155 -6.37 5.92 -5.01
C ALA A 155 -7.50 4.91 -5.23
N THR A 156 -7.79 4.06 -4.23
CA THR A 156 -8.95 3.16 -4.26
C THR A 156 -10.26 3.96 -4.27
N TRP A 157 -10.33 5.03 -3.48
CA TRP A 157 -11.47 5.95 -3.46
C TRP A 157 -11.62 6.68 -4.79
N GLU A 158 -10.53 7.17 -5.38
CA GLU A 158 -10.55 7.74 -6.72
C GLU A 158 -11.09 6.73 -7.74
N HIS A 159 -10.58 5.49 -7.72
CA HIS A 159 -11.02 4.42 -8.60
C HIS A 159 -12.54 4.16 -8.49
N PHE A 160 -13.07 4.12 -7.26
CA PHE A 160 -14.51 4.01 -7.02
C PHE A 160 -15.32 5.14 -7.69
N PHE A 161 -14.76 6.35 -7.79
CA PHE A 161 -15.46 7.48 -8.40
C PHE A 161 -15.29 7.56 -9.91
N THR A 162 -14.08 7.34 -10.41
CA THR A 162 -13.68 7.50 -11.82
C THR A 162 -13.99 6.26 -12.66
N ASN A 163 -14.17 5.09 -12.04
CA ASN A 163 -14.23 3.77 -12.69
C ASN A 163 -12.97 3.45 -13.51
N THR A 164 -11.84 4.08 -13.20
CA THR A 164 -10.55 3.77 -13.80
C THR A 164 -9.46 3.95 -12.75
N LEU A 165 -8.63 2.93 -12.57
CA LEU A 165 -7.45 3.04 -11.73
C LEU A 165 -6.42 3.90 -12.45
N ILE A 166 -6.16 5.10 -11.93
CA ILE A 166 -5.24 6.07 -12.52
C ILE A 166 -3.94 6.02 -11.73
N LEU A 167 -2.87 5.51 -12.34
CA LEU A 167 -1.54 5.54 -11.74
C LEU A 167 -0.76 6.73 -12.33
N PRO A 168 -0.43 7.76 -11.51
CA PRO A 168 0.34 8.90 -11.97
C PRO A 168 1.78 8.50 -12.33
N ALA A 169 2.52 9.44 -12.94
CA ALA A 169 3.89 9.20 -13.40
C ALA A 169 4.88 8.81 -12.29
N ILE A 170 4.59 9.20 -11.04
CA ILE A 170 5.25 8.71 -9.84
C ILE A 170 4.15 8.15 -8.94
N ASN A 171 4.16 6.84 -8.71
CA ASN A 171 3.14 6.16 -7.91
C ASN A 171 3.76 5.13 -6.96
N GLY A 172 2.97 4.75 -5.95
CA GLY A 172 3.39 3.77 -4.94
C GLY A 172 3.73 2.40 -5.51
N PRO A 173 2.81 1.76 -6.27
CA PRO A 173 3.03 0.40 -6.81
C PRO A 173 4.25 0.26 -7.72
N THR A 174 4.66 1.32 -8.42
CA THR A 174 5.82 1.29 -9.31
C THR A 174 7.07 1.89 -8.68
N GLU A 175 7.16 3.21 -8.60
CA GLU A 175 8.34 3.92 -8.11
C GLU A 175 8.55 3.72 -6.60
N GLY A 176 7.45 3.67 -5.83
CA GLY A 176 7.50 3.45 -4.39
C GLY A 176 8.12 2.11 -4.03
N LEU A 177 7.60 1.01 -4.57
CA LEU A 177 8.16 -0.33 -4.31
C LEU A 177 9.61 -0.43 -4.82
N LEU A 178 9.90 0.13 -6.01
CA LEU A 178 11.28 0.21 -6.53
C LEU A 178 12.23 0.91 -5.57
N LEU A 179 11.84 2.08 -5.07
CA LEU A 179 12.63 2.81 -4.10
C LEU A 179 12.86 1.97 -2.83
N ILE A 180 11.84 1.29 -2.34
CA ILE A 180 11.92 0.51 -1.09
C ILE A 180 12.88 -0.68 -1.25
N TYR A 181 12.81 -1.49 -2.31
CA TYR A 181 13.77 -2.60 -2.45
C TYR A 181 15.19 -2.12 -2.77
N VAL A 182 15.35 -0.98 -3.45
CA VAL A 182 16.67 -0.34 -3.60
C VAL A 182 17.22 0.08 -2.23
N CYS A 183 16.38 0.68 -1.38
CA CYS A 183 16.76 1.03 0.00
C CYS A 183 17.16 -0.21 0.82
N HIS A 184 16.44 -1.33 0.69
CA HIS A 184 16.80 -2.60 1.32
C HIS A 184 18.19 -3.08 0.88
N PHE A 185 18.45 -3.14 -0.43
CA PHE A 185 19.76 -3.55 -0.95
C PHE A 185 20.88 -2.58 -0.55
N PHE A 186 20.62 -1.28 -0.58
CA PHE A 186 21.56 -0.27 -0.10
C PHE A 186 21.90 -0.49 1.38
N THR A 187 20.89 -0.75 2.21
CA THR A 187 21.08 -0.99 3.66
C THR A 187 21.85 -2.28 3.92
N ALA A 188 21.70 -3.30 3.07
CA ALA A 188 22.56 -4.49 3.11
C ALA A 188 24.06 -4.17 2.89
N ILE A 189 24.39 -3.02 2.27
CA ILE A 189 25.75 -2.53 1.96
C ILE A 189 26.23 -1.46 2.96
N VAL A 190 25.35 -0.66 3.58
CA VAL A 190 25.79 0.37 4.54
C VAL A 190 25.51 0.03 6.02
N GLY A 191 24.55 -0.85 6.29
CA GLY A 191 24.07 -1.17 7.64
C GLY A 191 22.86 -0.32 8.05
N ALA A 192 22.03 -0.86 8.94
CA ALA A 192 20.80 -0.21 9.41
C ALA A 192 21.08 1.08 10.19
N GLU A 193 22.26 1.17 10.82
CA GLU A 193 22.72 2.33 11.59
C GLU A 193 22.75 3.62 10.77
N TRP A 194 22.88 3.50 9.44
CA TRP A 194 22.79 4.62 8.50
C TRP A 194 21.45 5.36 8.59
N TRP A 195 20.36 4.67 8.94
CA TRP A 195 19.03 5.26 9.03
C TRP A 195 18.81 6.07 10.30
N VAL A 196 19.36 5.62 11.43
CA VAL A 196 19.14 6.25 12.74
C VAL A 196 20.14 7.36 13.05
N GLN A 197 21.32 7.33 12.42
CA GLN A 197 22.27 8.42 12.59
C GLN A 197 21.75 9.72 11.95
N HIS A 198 22.32 10.83 12.42
CA HIS A 198 22.02 12.17 11.95
C HIS A 198 22.19 12.28 10.43
N PHE A 199 21.23 12.90 9.75
CA PHE A 199 21.18 13.00 8.29
C PHE A 199 22.46 13.58 7.69
N GLY A 200 23.05 14.59 8.35
CA GLY A 200 24.29 15.19 7.88
C GLY A 200 25.48 14.22 7.88
N LYS A 201 25.45 13.19 8.72
CA LYS A 201 26.45 12.11 8.72
C LYS A 201 26.15 11.05 7.66
N SER A 202 24.88 10.74 7.42
CA SER A 202 24.44 9.80 6.39
C SER A 202 24.64 10.32 4.97
N MET A 203 24.44 11.63 4.78
CA MET A 203 24.60 12.34 3.50
C MET A 203 25.52 13.55 3.67
N PRO A 204 26.85 13.36 3.83
CA PRO A 204 27.78 14.46 4.10
C PRO A 204 27.77 15.57 3.04
N PHE A 205 27.48 15.24 1.78
CA PHE A 205 27.37 16.20 0.67
C PHE A 205 26.12 17.10 0.75
N LEU A 206 25.13 16.75 1.59
CA LEU A 206 23.94 17.56 1.89
C LEU A 206 23.96 18.14 3.31
N SER A 207 25.08 18.04 4.03
CA SER A 207 25.22 18.52 5.41
C SER A 207 25.04 20.03 5.57
N TRP A 208 25.14 20.80 4.48
CA TRP A 208 24.96 22.24 4.46
C TRP A 208 23.49 22.70 4.56
N ILE A 209 22.52 21.78 4.42
CA ILE A 209 21.10 22.12 4.54
C ILE A 209 20.79 22.42 6.03
N PRO A 210 20.34 23.65 6.37
CA PRO A 210 20.04 24.01 7.75
C PRO A 210 18.92 23.13 8.34
N PHE A 211 18.95 22.92 9.66
CA PHE A 211 17.91 22.23 10.46
C PHE A 211 17.71 20.73 10.20
N VAL A 212 18.18 20.16 9.07
CA VAL A 212 18.05 18.71 8.80
C VAL A 212 19.23 17.89 9.32
N TYR A 213 20.40 18.52 9.54
CA TYR A 213 21.64 17.84 9.89
C TYR A 213 21.46 16.90 11.09
N GLU A 214 20.87 17.40 12.19
CA GLU A 214 20.69 16.68 13.47
C GLU A 214 19.46 15.74 13.48
N ILE A 215 18.67 15.71 12.42
CA ILE A 215 17.47 14.87 12.36
C ILE A 215 17.90 13.45 11.93
N PRO A 216 17.41 12.38 12.58
CA PRO A 216 17.65 11.01 12.11
C PRO A 216 17.23 10.82 10.65
N THR A 217 18.07 10.14 9.88
CA THR A 217 17.91 9.99 8.42
C THR A 217 16.54 9.43 8.03
N TYR A 218 16.03 8.43 8.75
CA TYR A 218 14.69 7.87 8.49
C TYR A 218 13.57 8.92 8.61
N ARG A 219 13.68 9.89 9.53
CA ARG A 219 12.67 10.95 9.68
C ARG A 219 12.74 11.95 8.53
N VAL A 220 13.94 12.29 8.08
CA VAL A 220 14.10 13.14 6.90
C VAL A 220 13.48 12.47 5.68
N VAL A 221 13.74 11.17 5.46
CA VAL A 221 13.12 10.41 4.37
C VAL A 221 11.60 10.36 4.51
N LEU A 222 11.06 10.12 5.71
CA LEU A 222 9.62 10.15 5.96
C LEU A 222 8.99 11.51 5.59
N PHE A 223 9.63 12.63 5.98
CA PHE A 223 9.14 13.97 5.65
C PHE A 223 9.20 14.25 4.15
N LEU A 224 10.29 13.87 3.48
CA LEU A 224 10.43 14.04 2.03
C LEU A 224 9.39 13.20 1.26
N MET A 225 9.18 11.94 1.65
CA MET A 225 8.14 11.09 1.05
C MET A 225 6.74 11.65 1.28
N THR A 226 6.49 12.23 2.46
CA THR A 226 5.21 12.89 2.73
C THR A 226 5.03 14.13 1.85
N ALA A 227 6.03 15.00 1.78
CA ALA A 227 5.97 16.27 1.06
C ALA A 227 5.90 16.11 -0.46
N PHE A 228 6.66 15.17 -1.03
CA PHE A 228 6.83 15.01 -2.47
C PHE A 228 6.13 13.78 -3.06
N GLY A 229 5.73 12.81 -2.23
CA GLY A 229 4.98 11.63 -2.65
C GLY A 229 3.52 11.72 -2.24
N VAL A 230 3.25 11.69 -0.94
CA VAL A 230 1.88 11.55 -0.40
C VAL A 230 1.03 12.78 -0.69
N ILE A 231 1.49 13.98 -0.33
CA ILE A 231 0.70 15.21 -0.49
C ILE A 231 0.29 15.44 -1.96
N PRO A 232 1.22 15.39 -2.95
CA PRO A 232 0.84 15.51 -4.35
C PRO A 232 -0.15 14.44 -4.80
N THR A 233 0.07 13.17 -4.42
CA THR A 233 -0.82 12.06 -4.78
C THR A 233 -2.24 12.29 -4.26
N VAL A 234 -2.39 12.65 -2.98
CA VAL A 234 -3.70 12.92 -2.39
C VAL A 234 -4.38 14.13 -3.05
N ILE A 235 -3.63 15.19 -3.37
CA ILE A 235 -4.16 16.36 -4.10
C ILE A 235 -4.71 15.94 -5.47
N PHE A 236 -3.96 15.13 -6.24
CA PHE A 236 -4.42 14.63 -7.54
C PHE A 236 -5.67 13.77 -7.42
N ASN A 237 -5.70 12.84 -6.47
CA ASN A 237 -6.86 11.96 -6.23
C ASN A 237 -8.11 12.80 -5.90
N VAL A 238 -7.99 13.78 -5.01
CA VAL A 238 -9.09 14.70 -4.65
C VAL A 238 -9.55 15.53 -5.85
N TYR A 239 -8.60 16.05 -6.65
CA TYR A 239 -8.90 16.83 -7.84
C TYR A 239 -9.67 16.02 -8.90
N ASN A 240 -9.24 14.78 -9.14
CA ASN A 240 -9.89 13.90 -10.12
C ASN A 240 -11.29 13.49 -9.67
N VAL A 241 -11.48 13.16 -8.39
CA VAL A 241 -12.82 12.91 -7.84
C VAL A 241 -13.69 14.16 -7.92
N TYR A 242 -13.17 15.33 -7.56
CA TYR A 242 -13.89 16.60 -7.67
C TYR A 242 -14.43 16.82 -9.09
N LYS A 243 -13.60 16.61 -10.12
CA LYS A 243 -14.03 16.73 -11.53
C LYS A 243 -15.21 15.82 -11.86
N VAL A 244 -15.15 14.56 -11.47
CA VAL A 244 -16.23 13.59 -11.73
C VAL A 244 -17.50 13.95 -10.97
N VAL A 245 -17.36 14.35 -9.70
CA VAL A 245 -18.50 14.75 -8.86
C VAL A 245 -19.19 15.98 -9.42
N GLN A 246 -18.43 17.01 -9.83
CA GLN A 246 -18.99 18.21 -10.46
C GLN A 246 -19.70 17.90 -11.79
N ALA A 247 -19.07 17.10 -12.65
CA ALA A 247 -19.67 16.70 -13.93
C ALA A 247 -20.99 15.94 -13.75
N LYS A 248 -21.12 15.15 -12.67
CA LYS A 248 -22.34 14.42 -12.31
C LYS A 248 -23.31 15.20 -11.41
N LYS A 249 -23.03 16.50 -11.14
CA LYS A 249 -23.81 17.34 -10.20
C LYS A 249 -24.00 16.69 -8.83
N GLY A 250 -23.00 15.92 -8.38
CA GLY A 250 -22.99 15.26 -7.07
C GLY A 250 -22.48 16.15 -5.94
N SER A 251 -22.49 15.61 -4.72
CA SER A 251 -21.98 16.31 -3.53
C SER A 251 -20.55 15.86 -3.19
N MET A 252 -19.61 16.80 -3.23
CA MET A 252 -18.22 16.54 -2.81
C MET A 252 -18.13 16.22 -1.32
N LEU A 253 -19.00 16.83 -0.49
CA LEU A 253 -19.08 16.53 0.94
C LEU A 253 -19.41 15.05 1.17
N LEU A 254 -20.38 14.52 0.42
CA LEU A 254 -20.77 13.12 0.52
C LEU A 254 -19.66 12.18 -0.01
N ALA A 255 -18.91 12.60 -1.02
CA ALA A 255 -17.75 11.86 -1.52
C ALA A 255 -16.62 11.80 -0.48
N LEU A 256 -16.31 12.92 0.16
CA LEU A 256 -15.31 13.00 1.24
C LEU A 256 -15.75 12.23 2.48
N ALA A 257 -17.06 12.17 2.78
CA ALA A 257 -17.59 11.39 3.90
C ALA A 257 -17.28 9.89 3.78
N MET A 258 -17.03 9.36 2.57
CA MET A 258 -16.58 7.97 2.38
C MET A 258 -15.17 7.70 2.90
N LEU A 259 -14.37 8.74 3.18
CA LEU A 259 -13.05 8.62 3.80
C LEU A 259 -13.13 8.46 5.32
N TYR A 260 -14.31 8.70 5.91
CA TYR A 260 -14.52 8.66 7.36
C TYR A 260 -14.14 7.32 8.02
N PRO A 261 -14.46 6.12 7.48
CA PRO A 261 -14.08 4.87 8.12
C PRO A 261 -12.57 4.71 8.31
N PHE A 262 -11.77 5.14 7.34
CA PHE A 262 -10.32 5.09 7.45
C PHE A 262 -9.79 6.16 8.42
N ALA A 263 -10.37 7.37 8.42
CA ALA A 263 -10.03 8.39 9.40
C ALA A 263 -10.36 7.95 10.84
N ALA A 264 -11.49 7.27 11.04
CA ALA A 264 -11.90 6.70 12.33
C ALA A 264 -10.96 5.59 12.78
N LEU A 265 -10.52 4.70 11.87
CA LEU A 265 -9.50 3.69 12.17
C LEU A 265 -8.19 4.34 12.62
N LEU A 266 -7.68 5.30 11.85
CA LEU A 266 -6.41 5.97 12.17
C LEU A 266 -6.50 6.74 13.49
N GLY A 267 -7.56 7.52 13.68
CA GLY A 267 -7.81 8.25 14.93
C GLY A 267 -7.97 7.32 16.12
N GLY A 268 -8.66 6.19 15.95
CA GLY A 268 -8.84 5.17 16.98
C GLY A 268 -7.54 4.51 17.40
N VAL A 269 -6.67 4.12 16.46
CA VAL A 269 -5.36 3.52 16.75
C VAL A 269 -4.42 4.52 17.43
N LEU A 270 -4.41 5.79 16.99
CA LEU A 270 -3.60 6.83 17.62
C LEU A 270 -4.09 7.17 19.03
N ALA A 271 -5.42 7.23 19.24
CA ALA A 271 -5.99 7.41 20.56
C ALA A 271 -5.68 6.21 21.47
N TRP A 272 -5.74 4.99 20.94
CA TRP A 272 -5.38 3.79 21.69
C TRP A 272 -3.90 3.80 22.09
N ASP A 273 -2.98 4.13 21.19
CA ASP A 273 -1.55 4.24 21.53
C ASP A 273 -1.30 5.30 22.60
N TYR A 274 -1.90 6.48 22.45
CA TYR A 274 -1.76 7.58 23.42
C TYR A 274 -2.29 7.23 24.81
N LEU A 275 -3.41 6.50 24.89
CA LEU A 275 -4.04 6.11 26.15
C LEU A 275 -3.48 4.79 26.73
N SER A 276 -2.68 4.05 25.96
CA SER A 276 -2.23 2.72 26.35
C SER A 276 -1.18 2.80 27.46
N PRO A 277 -1.41 2.17 28.63
CA PRO A 277 -0.41 2.10 29.69
C PRO A 277 0.80 1.23 29.31
N SER A 278 0.70 0.46 28.21
CA SER A 278 1.70 -0.51 27.77
C SER A 278 2.53 -0.05 26.57
N ASP A 279 2.44 1.23 26.15
CA ASP A 279 3.12 1.80 24.95
C ASP A 279 3.11 0.83 23.75
N ILE A 280 1.91 0.54 23.25
CA ILE A 280 1.68 -0.57 22.32
C ILE A 280 2.47 -0.44 21.01
N MET A 281 2.68 0.78 20.49
CA MET A 281 3.50 0.98 19.30
C MET A 281 5.00 0.81 19.57
N GLY A 282 5.46 1.05 20.80
CA GLY A 282 6.86 0.82 21.20
C GLY A 282 7.13 -0.65 21.50
N ASN A 283 6.29 -1.26 22.33
CA ASN A 283 6.50 -2.62 22.82
C ASN A 283 6.00 -3.71 21.86
N TYR A 284 4.98 -3.43 21.04
CA TYR A 284 4.36 -4.41 20.13
C TYR A 284 4.12 -3.85 18.72
N PRO A 285 5.13 -3.25 18.04
CA PRO A 285 4.94 -2.59 16.75
C PRO A 285 4.38 -3.54 15.67
N HIS A 286 4.83 -4.79 15.61
CA HIS A 286 4.31 -5.77 14.65
C HIS A 286 2.83 -6.05 14.85
N LEU A 287 2.40 -6.22 16.11
CA LEU A 287 0.99 -6.47 16.42
C LEU A 287 0.12 -5.29 15.99
N VAL A 288 0.56 -4.07 16.31
CA VAL A 288 -0.19 -2.85 15.97
C VAL A 288 -0.27 -2.66 14.46
N ILE A 289 0.86 -2.79 13.74
CA ILE A 289 0.90 -2.60 12.28
C ILE A 289 0.12 -3.70 11.55
N VAL A 290 0.26 -4.98 11.93
CA VAL A 290 -0.52 -6.07 11.32
C VAL A 290 -2.01 -5.92 11.64
N GLY A 291 -2.37 -5.67 12.90
CA GLY A 291 -3.77 -5.51 13.30
C GLY A 291 -4.45 -4.34 12.58
N THR A 292 -3.77 -3.19 12.53
CA THR A 292 -4.24 -2.01 11.79
C THR A 292 -4.27 -2.28 10.29
N GLY A 293 -3.26 -2.97 9.76
CA GLY A 293 -3.16 -3.39 8.36
C GLY A 293 -4.30 -4.31 7.92
N LEU A 294 -4.69 -5.27 8.75
CA LEU A 294 -5.82 -6.16 8.49
C LEU A 294 -7.15 -5.39 8.50
N ALA A 295 -7.35 -4.49 9.47
CA ALA A 295 -8.52 -3.61 9.50
C ALA A 295 -8.57 -2.70 8.26
N PHE A 296 -7.43 -2.16 7.85
CA PHE A 296 -7.27 -1.37 6.63
C PHE A 296 -7.59 -2.18 5.37
N GLY A 297 -7.01 -3.37 5.22
CA GLY A 297 -7.28 -4.26 4.09
C GLY A 297 -8.75 -4.65 4.01
N PHE A 298 -9.42 -4.83 5.15
CA PHE A 298 -10.86 -5.03 5.19
C PHE A 298 -11.64 -3.81 4.68
N LEU A 299 -11.30 -2.59 5.12
CA LEU A 299 -11.95 -1.36 4.63
C LEU A 299 -11.75 -1.15 3.13
N VAL A 300 -10.53 -1.35 2.64
CA VAL A 300 -10.19 -1.28 1.21
C VAL A 300 -10.96 -2.34 0.42
N GLY A 301 -10.94 -3.60 0.87
CA GLY A 301 -11.66 -4.69 0.21
C GLY A 301 -13.17 -4.43 0.13
N ARG A 302 -13.75 -3.79 1.14
CA ARG A 302 -15.14 -3.32 1.10
C ARG A 302 -15.35 -2.23 0.06
N MET A 303 -14.44 -1.26 -0.05
CA MET A 303 -14.52 -0.21 -1.07
C MET A 303 -14.44 -0.80 -2.49
N ILE A 304 -13.50 -1.71 -2.72
CA ILE A 304 -13.34 -2.41 -4.01
C ILE A 304 -14.60 -3.22 -4.31
N LEU A 305 -15.12 -3.99 -3.35
CA LEU A 305 -16.34 -4.75 -3.57
C LEU A 305 -17.55 -3.86 -3.88
N SER A 306 -17.71 -2.75 -3.15
CA SER A 306 -18.74 -1.73 -3.43
C SER A 306 -18.58 -1.15 -4.84
N HIS A 307 -17.34 -0.92 -5.30
CA HIS A 307 -17.07 -0.49 -6.67
C HIS A 307 -17.51 -1.55 -7.70
N LEU A 308 -17.05 -2.80 -7.52
CA LEU A 308 -17.35 -3.91 -8.42
C LEU A 308 -18.86 -4.23 -8.50
N CYS A 309 -19.59 -3.97 -7.42
CA CYS A 309 -21.03 -4.17 -7.33
C CYS A 309 -21.87 -2.94 -7.73
N ASP A 310 -21.24 -1.87 -8.23
CA ASP A 310 -21.90 -0.60 -8.62
C ASP A 310 -22.77 0.00 -7.49
N GLU A 311 -22.28 -0.06 -6.24
CA GLU A 311 -23.01 0.45 -5.09
C GLU A 311 -23.16 1.98 -5.10
N PRO A 312 -24.22 2.51 -4.47
CA PRO A 312 -24.49 3.94 -4.46
C PRO A 312 -23.40 4.73 -3.73
N LYS A 313 -22.87 5.77 -4.38
CA LYS A 313 -21.83 6.63 -3.82
C LYS A 313 -22.29 7.37 -2.56
N GLY A 314 -21.43 7.45 -1.55
CA GLY A 314 -21.68 8.15 -0.28
C GLY A 314 -21.86 7.22 0.91
N LEU A 315 -22.39 7.75 2.03
CA LEU A 315 -22.52 7.01 3.29
C LEU A 315 -23.46 5.78 3.26
N LYS A 316 -24.25 5.62 2.19
CA LYS A 316 -25.13 4.46 1.99
C LYS A 316 -24.43 3.24 1.38
N THR A 317 -23.16 3.36 0.94
CA THR A 317 -22.37 2.20 0.52
C THR A 317 -22.23 1.19 1.65
N GLY A 318 -22.21 -0.10 1.33
CA GLY A 318 -21.98 -1.19 2.28
C GLY A 318 -20.66 -1.05 3.05
N MET A 319 -19.66 -0.36 2.48
CA MET A 319 -18.44 0.04 3.16
C MET A 319 -18.67 0.91 4.41
N CYS A 320 -19.52 1.93 4.32
CA CYS A 320 -19.77 2.88 5.42
C CYS A 320 -20.75 2.34 6.47
N MET A 321 -21.60 1.38 6.09
CA MET A 321 -22.63 0.81 6.96
C MET A 321 -22.07 -0.05 8.11
N ILE A 322 -20.81 -0.46 8.05
CA ILE A 322 -20.16 -1.29 9.09
C ILE A 322 -20.02 -0.52 10.41
N LEU A 323 -19.85 0.81 10.35
CA LEU A 323 -19.80 1.66 11.53
C LEU A 323 -21.16 1.77 12.24
N TYR A 324 -22.25 1.48 11.54
CA TYR A 324 -23.61 1.49 12.10
C TYR A 324 -24.01 0.15 12.74
N VAL A 325 -23.26 -0.93 12.49
CA VAL A 325 -23.57 -2.27 13.02
C VAL A 325 -22.82 -2.55 14.34
N VAL A 326 -21.93 -1.64 14.77
CA VAL A 326 -21.19 -1.72 16.04
C VAL A 326 -21.64 -0.64 17.03
N ALA A 327 -22.73 0.09 16.76
CA ALA A 327 -23.30 1.11 17.65
C ALA A 327 -24.62 0.64 18.29
#